data_AF-A0A1E3VYP5-F1
#
_entry.id   AF-A0A1E3VYP5-F1
#
_cell.length_a   1.000
_cell.length_b   1.000
_cell.length_c   1.000
_cell.angle_alpha   90.00
_cell.angle_beta   90.00
_cell.angle_gamma   90.00
#
_symmetry.space_group_name_H-M   'P 1'
#
loop_
_entity.id
_entity.type
_entity.pdbx_description
1 polymer ?
#
loop_
_entity_poly.entity_id
_entity_poly.type
_entity_poly.pdbx_seq_one_letter_code
_entity_poly.pdbx_strand_id
1 'polypeptide(L)'
;MPLSSDAALLRIFIGEDDMFEHQPLYEAIVLKAREMGLSGASVLRGAMGFGHSSTLHTTKILRLSQDLPLVIEIVDREDAVRGFVDAIEPMMGSALVTLEKVKVIRYGNGKPDDSA
;
A
#
# COMPACT_ATOMS: atom_id res chain seq x y z
N MET A 1 12.57 10.76 12.05
CA MET A 1 13.19 11.77 11.17
C MET A 1 12.06 12.49 10.44
N PRO A 2 12.04 13.84 10.32
CA PRO A 2 10.97 14.52 9.60
C PRO A 2 11.05 14.16 8.11
N LEU A 3 9.89 13.86 7.50
CA LEU A 3 9.75 13.70 6.05
C LEU A 3 10.21 14.99 5.35
N SER A 4 11.09 14.86 4.36
CA SER A 4 11.54 15.97 3.52
C SER A 4 10.36 16.57 2.74
N SER A 5 10.52 17.83 2.28
CA SER A 5 9.50 18.42 1.40
C SER A 5 9.30 17.60 0.15
N ASP A 6 10.35 17.01 -0.41
CA ASP A 6 10.25 16.11 -1.55
C ASP A 6 10.21 14.66 -1.06
N ALA A 7 9.20 13.91 -1.51
CA ALA A 7 8.95 12.53 -1.13
C ALA A 7 8.43 11.72 -2.33
N ALA A 8 8.25 10.42 -2.14
CA ALA A 8 7.61 9.54 -3.10
C ALA A 8 6.34 8.93 -2.48
N LEU A 9 5.28 8.87 -3.28
CA LEU A 9 4.05 8.14 -3.00
C LEU A 9 4.11 6.78 -3.70
N LEU A 10 4.17 5.72 -2.91
CA LEU A 10 3.98 4.35 -3.35
C LEU A 10 2.49 4.02 -3.32
N ARG A 11 2.01 3.37 -4.38
CA ARG A 11 0.71 2.69 -4.40
C ARG A 11 0.90 1.24 -4.79
N ILE A 12 0.34 0.35 -3.98
CA ILE A 12 0.28 -1.09 -4.24
C ILE A 12 -1.18 -1.47 -4.39
N PHE A 13 -1.54 -2.04 -5.55
CA PHE A 13 -2.89 -2.44 -5.90
C PHE A 13 -3.01 -3.96 -5.83
N ILE A 14 -3.89 -4.44 -4.96
CA ILE A 14 -4.11 -5.87 -4.70
C ILE A 14 -5.61 -6.17 -4.56
N GLY A 15 -5.96 -7.45 -4.57
CA GLY A 15 -7.27 -7.93 -4.13
C GLY A 15 -7.40 -7.89 -2.61
N GLU A 16 -8.62 -7.81 -2.12
CA GLU A 16 -8.96 -8.00 -0.70
C GLU A 16 -8.77 -9.46 -0.27
N ASP A 17 -9.03 -10.40 -1.18
CA ASP A 17 -8.89 -11.84 -0.92
C ASP A 17 -7.45 -12.34 -1.10
N ASP A 18 -6.50 -11.46 -1.48
CA ASP A 18 -5.09 -11.84 -1.65
C ASP A 18 -4.47 -12.20 -0.30
N MET A 19 -3.77 -13.34 -0.26
CA MET A 19 -3.17 -13.90 0.95
C MET A 19 -1.66 -14.02 0.80
N PHE A 20 -0.94 -13.80 1.90
CA PHE A 20 0.46 -14.12 2.03
C PHE A 20 0.64 -15.06 3.24
N GLU A 21 1.11 -16.28 2.97
CA GLU A 21 1.16 -17.37 3.96
C GLU A 21 -0.21 -17.64 4.62
N HIS A 22 -0.41 -17.20 5.86
CA HIS A 22 -1.61 -17.44 6.66
C HIS A 22 -2.36 -16.16 7.05
N GLN A 23 -2.04 -15.03 6.42
CA GLN A 23 -2.65 -13.73 6.70
C GLN A 23 -2.99 -12.97 5.42
N PRO A 24 -3.93 -12.00 5.46
CA PRO A 24 -4.22 -11.13 4.33
C PRO A 24 -2.97 -10.39 3.85
N LEU A 25 -2.76 -10.32 2.54
CA LEU A 25 -1.59 -9.72 1.93
C LEU A 25 -1.44 -8.23 2.33
N TYR A 26 -2.55 -7.50 2.39
CA TYR A 26 -2.51 -6.09 2.79
C TYR A 26 -1.99 -5.90 4.22
N GLU A 27 -2.36 -6.79 5.16
CA GLU A 27 -1.88 -6.75 6.54
C GLU A 27 -0.39 -7.05 6.59
N ALA A 28 0.05 -8.09 5.88
CA ALA A 28 1.46 -8.47 5.80
C ALA A 28 2.33 -7.30 5.28
N ILE A 29 1.88 -6.60 4.23
CA ILE A 29 2.57 -5.43 3.67
C ILE A 29 2.62 -4.28 4.68
N VAL A 30 1.51 -3.95 5.34
CA VAL A 30 1.47 -2.86 6.34
C VAL A 30 2.34 -3.18 7.55
N LEU A 31 2.32 -4.42 8.03
CA LEU A 31 3.20 -4.88 9.11
C LEU A 31 4.66 -4.76 8.70
N LYS A 32 5.01 -5.17 7.48
CA LYS A 32 6.37 -5.04 6.96
C LYS A 32 6.82 -3.58 6.85
N ALA A 33 5.95 -2.69 6.37
CA ALA A 33 6.21 -1.25 6.30
C ALA A 33 6.52 -0.67 7.69
N ARG A 34 5.76 -1.10 8.70
CA ARG A 34 5.96 -0.71 10.10
C ARG A 34 7.28 -1.25 10.66
N GLU A 35 7.61 -2.52 10.41
CA GLU A 35 8.88 -3.14 10.82
C GLU A 35 10.09 -2.40 10.23
N MET A 36 9.99 -1.95 8.98
CA MET A 36 11.04 -1.20 8.29
C MET A 36 11.09 0.29 8.69
N GLY A 37 10.19 0.73 9.57
CA GLY A 37 10.20 2.09 10.12
C GLY A 37 9.77 3.17 9.12
N LEU A 38 8.92 2.83 8.16
CA LEU A 38 8.32 3.82 7.26
C LEU A 38 7.40 4.77 8.04
N SER A 39 7.26 5.98 7.51
CA SER A 39 6.56 7.11 8.14
C SER A 39 5.06 6.87 8.35
N GLY A 40 4.46 6.03 7.51
CA GLY A 40 3.07 5.61 7.63
C GLY A 40 2.59 4.86 6.39
N ALA A 41 1.48 4.14 6.54
CA ALA A 41 0.77 3.47 5.47
C ALA A 41 -0.73 3.69 5.65
N SER A 42 -1.46 3.85 4.55
CA SER A 42 -2.93 3.91 4.54
C SER A 42 -3.48 2.87 3.58
N VAL A 43 -4.54 2.18 3.97
CA VAL A 43 -5.22 1.19 3.12
C VAL A 43 -6.57 1.76 2.72
N LEU A 44 -6.80 1.85 1.41
CA LEU A 44 -8.03 2.34 0.80
C LEU A 44 -8.75 1.16 0.15
N ARG A 45 -10.06 1.03 0.39
CA ARG A 45 -10.90 0.02 -0.26
C ARG A 45 -11.71 0.67 -1.37
N GLY A 46 -11.57 0.16 -2.59
CA GLY A 46 -12.37 0.59 -3.73
C GLY A 46 -13.74 -0.10 -3.77
N ALA A 47 -14.72 0.57 -4.39
CA ALA A 47 -16.06 0.00 -4.57
C ALA A 47 -16.09 -1.11 -5.64
N MET A 48 -15.26 -0.98 -6.68
CA MET A 48 -15.11 -1.92 -7.80
C MET A 48 -13.75 -1.70 -8.47
N GLY A 49 -13.20 -2.72 -9.13
CA GLY A 49 -11.97 -2.64 -9.91
C GLY A 49 -11.83 -3.78 -10.91
N PHE A 50 -10.91 -3.63 -11.88
CA PHE A 50 -10.51 -4.66 -12.83
C PHE A 50 -8.99 -4.57 -13.06
N GLY A 51 -8.32 -5.69 -13.35
CA GLY A 51 -6.86 -5.68 -13.49
C GLY A 51 -6.24 -7.02 -13.87
N HIS A 52 -4.91 -7.08 -13.97
CA HIS A 52 -4.20 -8.30 -14.40
C HIS A 52 -4.32 -9.46 -13.38
N SER A 53 -4.43 -9.16 -12.09
CA SER A 53 -4.71 -10.16 -11.04
C SER A 53 -6.14 -10.73 -11.13
N SER A 54 -7.08 -10.03 -11.79
CA SER A 54 -8.44 -10.51 -12.02
C SER A 54 -8.54 -11.58 -13.13
N THR A 55 -7.42 -11.87 -13.82
CA THR A 55 -7.33 -12.92 -14.83
C THR A 55 -6.56 -14.13 -14.31
N LEU A 56 -7.26 -15.09 -13.70
CA LEU A 56 -7.07 -16.56 -13.84
C LEU A 56 -7.94 -17.38 -12.85
N HIS A 57 -9.18 -16.95 -12.57
CA HIS A 57 -10.20 -17.88 -12.09
C HIS A 57 -10.99 -18.41 -13.31
N THR A 58 -10.41 -19.40 -13.98
CA THR A 58 -10.86 -20.06 -15.23
C THR A 58 -12.17 -20.84 -15.13
N THR A 59 -13.18 -20.33 -14.41
CA THR A 59 -14.55 -20.88 -14.49
C THR A 59 -15.66 -19.84 -14.31
N LYS A 60 -15.35 -18.55 -14.09
CA LYS A 60 -16.40 -17.54 -13.93
C LYS A 60 -16.03 -16.26 -14.68
N ILE A 61 -16.38 -16.26 -15.97
CA ILE A 61 -16.34 -15.11 -16.89
C ILE A 61 -17.25 -13.93 -16.43
N LEU A 62 -17.81 -13.97 -15.22
CA LEU A 62 -18.74 -12.98 -14.66
C LEU A 62 -18.51 -12.80 -13.14
N ARG A 63 -17.30 -12.42 -12.73
CA ARG A 63 -16.97 -12.03 -11.34
C ARG A 63 -16.51 -10.57 -11.24
N LEU A 64 -17.16 -9.69 -11.99
CA LEU A 64 -17.19 -8.29 -11.60
C LEU A 64 -17.77 -8.26 -10.17
N SER A 65 -16.97 -7.87 -9.17
CA SER A 65 -17.38 -7.59 -7.77
C SER A 65 -17.51 -8.74 -6.74
N GLN A 66 -16.53 -9.65 -6.60
CA GLN A 66 -16.41 -10.40 -5.32
C GLN A 66 -15.15 -10.01 -4.54
N ASP A 67 -14.02 -9.91 -5.24
CA ASP A 67 -12.77 -9.45 -4.68
C ASP A 67 -12.66 -7.93 -4.87
N LEU A 68 -12.76 -7.16 -3.77
CA LEU A 68 -12.71 -5.70 -3.82
C LEU A 68 -11.26 -5.22 -3.91
N PRO A 69 -10.95 -4.24 -4.78
CA PRO A 69 -9.59 -3.74 -4.88
C PRO A 69 -9.19 -2.98 -3.61
N LEU A 70 -8.00 -3.28 -3.10
CA LEU A 70 -7.34 -2.52 -2.07
C LEU A 70 -6.15 -1.75 -2.65
N VAL A 71 -5.96 -0.52 -2.18
CA VAL A 71 -4.79 0.31 -2.49
C VAL A 71 -4.07 0.63 -1.20
N ILE A 72 -2.81 0.22 -1.11
CA ILE A 72 -1.92 0.58 0.00
C ILE A 72 -1.09 1.76 -0.44
N GLU A 73 -1.25 2.89 0.25
CA GLU A 73 -0.52 4.13 0.03
C GLU A 73 0.54 4.34 1.10
N ILE A 74 1.78 4.60 0.67
CA ILE A 74 2.90 4.93 1.56
C ILE A 74 3.58 6.19 1.01
N VAL A 75 3.73 7.21 1.86
CA VAL A 75 4.49 8.42 1.54
C VAL A 75 5.73 8.46 2.42
N ASP A 76 6.90 8.31 1.81
CA ASP A 76 8.19 8.45 2.49
C ASP A 76 9.25 8.99 1.53
N ARG A 77 10.49 9.10 1.99
CA ARG A 77 11.64 9.38 1.14
C ARG A 77 11.77 8.30 0.06
N GLU A 78 12.19 8.70 -1.14
CA GLU A 78 12.27 7.81 -2.29
C GLU A 78 13.19 6.59 -2.04
N ASP A 79 14.30 6.77 -1.33
CA ASP A 79 15.21 5.69 -0.94
C ASP A 79 14.54 4.66 -0.02
N ALA A 80 13.79 5.13 0.97
CA ALA A 80 13.07 4.28 1.92
C ALA A 80 11.97 3.47 1.23
N VAL A 81 11.20 4.11 0.34
CA VAL A 81 10.15 3.45 -0.43
C VAL A 81 10.72 2.41 -1.40
N ARG A 82 11.82 2.71 -2.10
CA ARG A 82 12.45 1.74 -3.01
C ARG A 82 12.98 0.52 -2.25
N GLY A 83 13.68 0.74 -1.13
CA GLY A 83 14.14 -0.36 -0.29
C GLY A 83 12.99 -1.20 0.28
N PHE A 84 11.83 -0.57 0.54
CA PHE A 84 10.62 -1.29 0.92
C PHE A 84 10.07 -2.16 -0.22
N VAL A 85 9.96 -1.63 -1.44
CA VAL A 85 9.53 -2.41 -2.63
C VAL A 85 10.41 -3.64 -2.81
N ASP A 86 11.74 -3.48 -2.77
CA ASP A 86 12.67 -4.60 -2.88
C ASP A 86 12.45 -5.67 -1.79
N ALA A 87 12.07 -5.26 -0.58
CA ALA A 87 11.83 -6.16 0.54
C ALA A 87 10.51 -6.93 0.45
N ILE A 88 9.49 -6.38 -0.22
CA ILE A 88 8.17 -7.01 -0.38
C ILE A 88 7.97 -7.66 -1.75
N GLU A 89 8.95 -7.57 -2.66
CA GLU A 89 8.92 -8.21 -3.98
C GLU A 89 8.46 -9.69 -3.93
N PRO A 90 8.92 -10.53 -2.97
CA PRO A 90 8.44 -11.92 -2.87
C PRO A 90 6.96 -12.07 -2.51
N MET A 91 6.35 -11.02 -1.93
CA MET A 91 4.95 -10.97 -1.51
C MET A 91 4.04 -10.47 -2.64
N MET A 92 4.61 -9.73 -3.61
CA MET A 92 3.84 -8.90 -4.55
C MET A 92 3.13 -9.66 -5.67
N GLY A 93 3.45 -10.94 -5.91
CA GLY A 93 2.71 -11.77 -6.86
C GLY A 93 2.44 -11.09 -8.21
N SER A 94 1.16 -10.82 -8.52
CA SER A 94 0.72 -10.10 -9.74
C SER A 94 0.22 -8.67 -9.48
N ALA A 95 0.56 -8.09 -8.34
CA ALA A 95 0.14 -6.76 -7.93
C ALA A 95 0.68 -5.69 -8.88
N LEU A 96 -0.12 -4.64 -9.12
CA LEU A 96 0.37 -3.42 -9.75
C LEU A 96 1.01 -2.54 -8.67
N VAL A 97 2.21 -2.03 -8.94
CA VAL A 97 2.90 -1.09 -8.05
C VAL A 97 3.33 0.14 -8.84
N THR A 98 3.02 1.32 -8.30
CA THR A 98 3.34 2.60 -8.92
C THR A 98 4.04 3.51 -7.93
N LEU A 99 4.94 4.35 -8.43
CA LEU A 99 5.65 5.36 -7.65
C LEU A 99 5.45 6.74 -8.28
N GLU A 100 5.07 7.72 -7.48
CA GLU A 100 4.85 9.11 -7.90
C GLU A 100 5.67 10.08 -7.04
N LYS A 101 6.28 11.11 -7.64
CA LYS A 101 6.94 12.17 -6.86
C LYS A 101 5.90 13.10 -6.27
N VAL A 102 6.00 13.36 -4.97
CA VAL A 102 5.07 14.23 -4.24
C VAL A 102 5.81 15.23 -3.38
N LYS A 103 5.14 16.35 -3.07
CA LYS A 103 5.65 17.35 -2.12
C LYS A 103 4.87 17.29 -0.82
N VAL A 104 5.54 16.99 0.28
CA VAL A 104 4.94 17.00 1.62
C VAL A 104 4.82 18.43 2.11
N ILE A 105 3.57 18.89 2.29
CA ILE A 105 3.28 20.24 2.78
C ILE A 105 3.33 20.30 4.32
N ARG A 106 2.89 19.23 4.98
CA ARG A 106 2.87 19.13 6.45
C ARG A 106 3.02 17.67 6.88
N TYR A 107 3.87 17.45 7.87
CA TYR A 107 4.07 16.15 8.52
C TYR A 107 4.31 16.37 10.01
N GLY A 108 3.49 15.74 10.88
CA GLY A 108 3.60 15.92 12.34
C GLY A 108 2.88 17.16 12.93
N ASN A 109 2.87 17.21 14.26
CA ASN A 109 1.75 17.62 15.12
C ASN A 109 0.98 18.90 14.74
N GLY A 110 -0.32 18.73 14.59
CA GLY A 110 -1.34 19.75 14.84
C GLY A 110 -2.25 19.32 15.97
N LYS A 111 -1.76 19.31 17.20
CA LYS A 111 -2.61 19.46 18.39
C LYS A 111 -2.00 20.53 19.29
N PRO A 112 -2.78 21.49 19.81
CA PRO A 112 -2.41 22.20 21.02
C PRO A 112 -2.18 21.16 22.12
N ASP A 113 -1.22 21.43 22.98
CA ASP A 113 -0.94 20.63 24.16
C ASP A 113 -2.12 20.76 25.14
N ASP A 114 -3.08 19.84 25.09
CA ASP A 114 -4.13 19.72 26.13
C ASP A 114 -3.60 18.84 27.26
N SER A 115 -2.66 19.39 28.00
CA SER A 115 -2.51 19.10 29.42
C SER A 115 -3.52 19.95 30.20
N ALA A 116 -4.69 19.37 30.49
CA ALA A 116 -5.66 19.85 31.49
C ALA A 116 -6.42 18.67 32.09
#